data_AF-A0A5C7X8F0-F1
#
_entry.id   AF-A0A5C7X8F0-F1
#
_cell.length_a   1.000
_cell.length_b   1.000
_cell.length_c   1.000
_cell.angle_alpha   90.00
_cell.angle_beta   90.00
_cell.angle_gamma   90.00
#
_symmetry.space_group_name_H-M   'P 1'
#
loop_
_entity.id
_entity.type
_entity.pdbx_description
1 polymer ?
#
loop_
_entity_poly.entity_id
_entity_poly.type
_entity_poly.pdbx_seq_one_letter_code
_entity_poly.pdbx_strand_id
1 'polypeptide(L)' 'MKKFRTLTLAAAAIALFSGALASNAASPGACSTCFKKYQACMANGGNYYTCYEQYETCLYYAGCMVP' A
#
# COMPACT_ATOMS: atom_id res chain seq x y z
N MET A 1 -46.32 35.28 2.12
CA MET A 1 -45.52 35.08 0.90
C MET A 1 -44.25 34.31 1.25
N LYS A 2 -44.03 33.17 0.61
CA LYS A 2 -43.00 32.16 0.94
C LYS A 2 -41.70 32.50 0.22
N LYS A 3 -40.65 32.94 0.94
CA LYS A 3 -39.33 33.25 0.34
C LYS A 3 -38.38 32.06 0.57
N PHE A 4 -38.29 31.22 -0.45
CA PHE A 4 -37.25 30.19 -0.56
C PHE A 4 -35.88 30.87 -0.73
N ARG A 5 -34.92 30.55 0.14
CA ARG A 5 -33.53 31.02 0.05
C ARG A 5 -32.62 29.86 -0.32
N THR A 6 -32.27 29.87 -1.60
CA THR A 6 -30.96 29.57 -2.22
C THR A 6 -30.06 28.54 -1.51
N LEU A 7 -30.05 27.32 -2.04
CA LEU A 7 -29.05 26.28 -1.78
C LEU A 7 -27.68 26.74 -2.28
N THR A 8 -26.70 26.81 -1.39
CA THR A 8 -25.32 27.17 -1.73
C THR A 8 -24.49 25.90 -1.86
N LEU A 9 -23.97 25.65 -3.07
CA LEU A 9 -22.99 24.61 -3.40
C LEU A 9 -21.72 24.82 -2.57
N ALA A 10 -21.21 23.76 -1.94
CA ALA A 10 -19.83 23.68 -1.48
C ALA A 10 -19.13 22.56 -2.26
N ALA A 11 -18.40 22.94 -3.31
CA ALA A 11 -17.46 22.06 -3.99
C ALA A 11 -16.16 22.03 -3.19
N ALA A 12 -15.85 20.89 -2.58
CA ALA A 12 -14.53 20.66 -2.00
C ALA A 12 -14.23 19.16 -1.97
N ALA A 13 -13.36 18.70 -2.87
CA ALA A 13 -12.50 17.55 -2.58
C ALA A 13 -11.29 17.61 -3.52
N ILE A 14 -10.19 18.04 -2.91
CA ILE A 14 -8.82 18.06 -3.42
C ILE A 14 -8.38 16.63 -3.74
N ALA A 15 -7.79 16.41 -4.92
CA ALA A 15 -7.02 15.20 -5.19
C ALA A 15 -5.80 15.56 -6.05
N LEU A 16 -4.85 16.26 -5.45
CA LEU A 16 -3.49 16.38 -5.98
C LEU A 16 -2.77 15.04 -5.74
N PHE A 17 -3.01 14.06 -6.60
CA PHE A 17 -2.15 12.88 -6.68
C PHE A 17 -0.91 13.23 -7.50
N SER A 18 0.04 13.92 -6.87
CA SER A 18 1.41 13.98 -7.35
C SER A 18 2.07 12.63 -7.08
N GLY A 19 1.97 11.72 -8.05
CA GLY A 19 2.74 10.48 -8.07
C GLY A 19 4.22 10.80 -8.22
N ALA A 20 4.93 10.91 -7.10
CA ALA A 20 6.38 10.89 -7.08
C ALA A 20 6.83 9.53 -7.64
N LEU A 21 7.53 9.55 -8.78
CA LEU A 21 8.34 8.43 -9.23
C LEU A 21 9.44 8.21 -8.20
N ALA A 22 9.20 7.35 -7.22
CA ALA A 22 10.24 6.89 -6.33
C ALA A 22 11.18 5.99 -7.15
N SER A 23 12.44 6.40 -7.27
CA SER A 23 13.51 5.61 -7.86
C SER A 23 13.80 4.41 -6.96
N ASN A 24 13.65 3.21 -7.51
CA ASN A 24 13.75 1.94 -6.79
C ASN A 24 15.22 1.56 -6.54
N ALA A 25 15.93 2.31 -5.71
CA ALA A 25 17.07 1.74 -5.03
C ALA A 25 16.49 0.86 -3.91
N ALA A 26 16.55 -0.45 -4.07
CA ALA A 26 16.17 -1.42 -3.04
C ALA A 26 16.87 -1.01 -1.73
N SER A 27 16.13 -0.38 -0.82
CA SER A 27 16.70 -0.02 0.47
C SER A 27 17.09 -1.32 1.17
N PRO A 28 18.30 -1.46 1.74
CA PRO A 28 18.74 -2.71 2.36
C PRO A 28 17.78 -3.23 3.47
N GLY A 29 16.89 -2.38 3.98
CA GLY A 29 15.82 -2.77 4.91
C GLY A 29 14.55 -3.34 4.25
N ALA A 30 14.30 -3.09 2.96
CA ALA A 30 13.07 -3.46 2.27
C ALA A 30 12.91 -4.99 2.16
N CYS A 31 13.96 -5.71 1.75
CA CYS A 31 13.93 -7.18 1.66
C CYS A 31 13.68 -7.83 3.04
N SER A 32 14.37 -7.32 4.07
CA SER A 32 14.18 -7.82 5.45
C SER A 32 12.76 -7.55 5.98
N THR A 33 12.10 -6.51 5.49
CA THR A 33 10.73 -6.16 5.87
C THR A 33 9.73 -7.16 5.26
N CYS A 34 9.97 -7.64 4.04
CA CYS A 34 9.16 -8.71 3.43
C CYS A 34 9.19 -9.99 4.28
N PHE A 35 10.37 -10.37 4.79
CA PHE A 35 10.48 -11.55 5.65
C PHE A 35 9.77 -11.35 7.01
N LYS A 36 9.81 -10.15 7.58
CA LYS A 36 9.02 -9.82 8.80
C LYS A 36 7.51 -9.91 8.54
N LYS A 37 7.04 -9.46 7.36
CA LYS A 37 5.64 -9.56 6.95
C LYS A 37 5.21 -11.02 6.79
N TYR A 38 6.06 -11.86 6.20
CA TYR A 38 5.85 -13.30 6.11
C TYR A 38 5.72 -13.95 7.49
N GLN A 39 6.67 -13.69 8.40
CA GLN A 39 6.63 -14.22 9.77
C GLN A 39 5.37 -13.76 10.51
N ALA A 40 4.97 -12.49 10.36
CA ALA A 40 3.74 -12.00 10.94
C ALA A 40 2.50 -12.72 10.37
N CYS A 41 2.45 -12.97 9.06
CA CYS A 41 1.37 -13.71 8.43
C CYS A 41 1.25 -15.13 9.00
N MET A 42 2.37 -15.85 9.10
CA MET A 42 2.44 -17.19 9.70
C MET A 42 2.05 -17.17 11.19
N ALA A 43 2.51 -16.19 11.96
CA ALA A 43 2.21 -16.06 13.38
C ALA A 43 0.73 -15.74 13.67
N ASN A 44 0.04 -15.10 12.72
CA ASN A 44 -1.40 -14.84 12.80
C ASN A 44 -2.25 -16.04 12.33
N GLY A 45 -1.64 -17.19 12.04
CA GLY A 45 -2.33 -18.37 11.54
C GLY A 45 -2.71 -18.28 10.06
N GLY A 46 -2.05 -17.40 9.30
CA GLY A 46 -2.22 -17.31 7.85
C GLY A 46 -1.84 -18.60 7.15
N ASN A 47 -2.47 -18.86 6.00
CA ASN A 47 -2.13 -20.01 5.17
C ASN A 47 -0.72 -19.84 4.59
N TYR A 48 0.09 -20.90 4.65
CA TYR A 48 1.47 -20.89 4.14
C TYR A 48 1.55 -20.35 2.70
N TYR A 49 0.71 -20.86 1.79
CA TYR A 49 0.73 -20.51 0.38
C TYR A 49 0.41 -19.02 0.18
N THR A 50 -0.61 -18.51 0.86
CA THR A 50 -0.97 -17.09 0.83
C THR A 50 0.13 -16.22 1.42
N CYS A 51 0.70 -16.61 2.56
CA CYS A 51 1.78 -15.84 3.20
C CYS A 51 3.04 -15.81 2.31
N TYR A 52 3.34 -16.93 1.65
CA TYR A 52 4.49 -17.06 0.76
C TYR A 52 4.31 -16.24 -0.53
N GLU A 53 3.13 -16.29 -1.16
CA GLU A 53 2.82 -15.48 -2.34
C GLU A 53 2.97 -13.96 -2.05
N GLN A 54 2.50 -13.52 -0.88
CA GLN A 54 2.67 -12.13 -0.42
C GLN A 54 4.13 -11.77 -0.15
N TYR A 55 4.93 -12.74 0.32
CA TYR A 55 6.36 -12.57 0.53
C TYR A 55 7.11 -12.41 -0.80
N GLU A 56 6.87 -13.29 -1.76
CA GLU A 56 7.46 -13.23 -3.10
C GLU A 56 7.07 -11.93 -3.82
N THR A 57 5.79 -11.57 -3.75
CA THR A 57 5.28 -10.29 -4.29
C THR A 57 6.01 -9.11 -3.67
N CYS A 58 6.18 -9.10 -2.34
CA CYS A 58 6.93 -8.06 -1.64
C CYS A 58 8.39 -8.00 -2.10
N LEU A 59 9.07 -9.15 -2.22
CA LEU A 59 10.45 -9.21 -2.69
C LEU A 59 10.58 -8.67 -4.12
N TYR A 60 9.65 -9.04 -5.01
CA TYR A 60 9.61 -8.56 -6.39
C TYR A 60 9.51 -7.03 -6.47
N TYR A 61 8.57 -6.43 -5.75
CA TYR A 61 8.42 -4.97 -5.73
C TYR A 61 9.57 -4.25 -5.02
N ALA A 62 10.20 -4.89 -4.05
CA ALA A 62 11.36 -4.37 -3.35
C ALA A 62 12.66 -4.49 -4.17
N GLY A 63 12.65 -5.16 -5.33
CA GLY A 63 13.84 -5.40 -6.15
C GLY A 63 14.81 -6.42 -5.54
N CYS A 64 14.29 -7.29 -4.67
CA CYS A 64 15.05 -8.32 -3.98
C CYS A 64 15.04 -9.63 -4.79
N MET A 65 16.08 -10.44 -4.64
CA MET A 65 16.09 -11.78 -5.21
C MET A 65 15.00 -12.64 -4.54
N VAL A 66 14.12 -13.23 -5.36
CA VAL A 66 13.15 -14.23 -4.91
C VAL A 66 13.88 -15.58 -4.86
N PRO A 67 13.88 -16.28 -3.71
CA PRO A 67 14.54 -17.58 -3.56
C PRO A 67 13.83 -18.71 -4.31
#